data_AF-A0A4R7J2C4-F1
#
_entry.id   AF-A0A4R7J2C4-F1
#
_cell.length_a   1.000
_cell.length_b   1.000
_cell.length_c   1.000
_cell.angle_alpha   90.00
_cell.angle_beta   90.00
_cell.angle_gamma   90.00
#
_symmetry.space_group_name_H-M   'P 1'
#
loop_
_entity.id
_entity.type
_entity.pdbx_description
1 polymer ?
#
loop_
_entity_poly.entity_id
_entity_poly.type
_entity_poly.pdbx_seq_one_letter_code
_entity_poly.pdbx_strand_id
1 'polypeptide(L)'
;MVSRRRDNGRWKARVYTREGRERTKDFDRKRDALAWESLEREKERRRHSGDQITLAEFFDEKKDKYFEELTPASVATYRSNLKRVLGDLGHVPLRQIDDRLIRRLQERWNARLSNDAVRTTRSALARILNKAVEDGLLDSTRSGRSRHPDQDRARPIGFPPWIRSR
;
A
#
# COMPACT_ATOMS: atom_id res chain seq x y z
N MET A 1 -1.67 -5.22 27.53
CA MET A 1 -2.88 -4.65 28.14
C MET A 1 -2.56 -3.22 28.56
N VAL A 2 -3.04 -2.22 27.82
CA VAL A 2 -2.76 -0.81 28.14
C VAL A 2 -3.96 0.07 27.77
N SER A 3 -5.10 -0.12 28.44
CA SER A 3 -6.16 0.90 28.48
C SER A 3 -6.33 1.41 29.91
N ARG A 4 -6.07 2.70 30.13
CA ARG A 4 -6.25 3.36 31.43
C ARG A 4 -7.30 4.45 31.27
N ARG A 5 -8.28 4.48 32.18
CA ARG A 5 -9.25 5.57 32.29
C ARG A 5 -8.52 6.80 32.86
N ARG A 6 -8.64 7.94 32.18
CA ARG A 6 -8.11 9.22 32.69
C ARG A 6 -9.13 9.89 33.60
N ASP A 7 -8.68 10.87 34.38
CA ASP A 7 -9.50 11.64 35.34
C ASP A 7 -10.64 12.40 34.64
N ASN A 8 -10.52 12.66 33.33
CA ASN A 8 -11.56 13.26 32.49
C ASN A 8 -12.65 12.26 32.02
N GLY A 9 -12.65 11.03 32.53
CA GLY A 9 -13.62 9.99 32.17
C GLY A 9 -13.35 9.27 30.84
N ARG A 10 -12.37 9.71 30.03
CA ARG A 10 -12.04 9.12 28.73
C ARG A 10 -11.06 7.95 28.86
N TRP A 11 -11.17 7.00 27.95
CA TRP A 11 -10.33 5.81 27.83
C TRP A 11 -9.16 6.06 26.90
N LYS A 12 -7.93 5.99 27.40
CA LYS A 12 -6.73 6.04 26.56
C LYS A 12 -6.31 4.63 26.19
N ALA A 13 -6.33 4.30 24.91
CA ALA A 13 -5.70 3.09 24.40
C ALA A 13 -4.26 3.38 23.98
N ARG A 14 -3.35 2.43 24.26
CA ARG A 14 -1.93 2.54 23.89
C ARG A 14 -1.46 1.23 23.26
N VAL A 15 -0.84 1.32 22.11
CA VAL A 15 -0.19 0.19 21.42
C VAL A 15 1.25 0.58 21.16
N TYR A 16 2.17 -0.26 21.62
CA TYR A 16 3.58 -0.16 21.25
C TYR A 16 3.79 -0.92 19.96
N THR A 17 4.36 -0.25 18.98
CA THR A 17 4.89 -0.89 17.77
C THR A 17 6.18 -1.65 18.13
N ARG A 18 6.57 -2.64 17.32
CA ARG A 18 7.86 -3.35 17.53
C ARG A 18 9.08 -2.43 17.38
N GLU A 19 8.92 -1.33 16.66
CA GLU A 19 9.91 -0.25 16.53
C GLU A 19 10.03 0.63 17.79
N GLY A 20 9.32 0.30 18.88
CA GLY A 20 9.31 1.07 20.13
C GLY A 20 8.48 2.35 20.08
N ARG A 21 7.82 2.65 18.95
CA ARG A 21 6.96 3.84 18.83
C ARG A 21 5.62 3.59 19.52
N GLU A 22 5.20 4.53 20.37
CA GLU A 22 3.91 4.51 21.06
C GLU A 22 2.83 5.13 20.15
N ARG A 23 1.76 4.39 19.87
CA ARG A 23 0.52 4.92 19.29
C ARG A 23 -0.52 5.03 20.38
N THR A 24 -1.04 6.24 20.57
CA THR A 24 -2.08 6.50 21.56
C THR A 24 -3.29 7.13 20.93
N LYS A 25 -4.48 6.70 21.35
CA LYS A 25 -5.74 7.33 20.98
C LYS A 25 -6.69 7.34 22.16
N ASP A 26 -7.39 8.45 22.34
CA ASP A 26 -8.37 8.64 23.40
C ASP A 26 -9.79 8.37 22.87
N PHE A 27 -10.62 7.70 23.68
CA PHE A 27 -11.97 7.26 23.35
C PHE A 27 -12.92 7.54 24.51
N ASP A 28 -14.20 7.72 24.22
CA ASP A 28 -15.19 8.00 25.27
C ASP A 28 -15.71 6.71 25.93
N ARG A 29 -15.62 5.57 25.22
CA ARG A 29 -16.06 4.26 25.72
C ARG A 29 -14.91 3.25 25.79
N LYS A 30 -14.92 2.42 26.84
CA LYS A 30 -13.97 1.32 27.05
C LYS A 30 -13.94 0.35 25.87
N ARG A 31 -15.13 -0.01 25.36
CA ARG A 31 -15.24 -0.98 24.25
C ARG A 31 -14.56 -0.47 22.98
N ASP A 32 -14.65 0.83 22.71
CA ASP A 32 -14.11 1.42 21.49
C ASP A 32 -12.58 1.52 21.60
N ALA A 33 -12.07 1.82 22.81
CA ALA A 33 -10.64 1.73 23.12
C ALA A 33 -10.07 0.32 22.95
N LEU A 34 -10.79 -0.71 23.42
CA LEU A 34 -10.39 -2.11 23.27
C LEU A 34 -10.48 -2.59 21.82
N ALA A 35 -11.54 -2.25 21.10
CA ALA A 35 -11.70 -2.59 19.69
C ALA A 35 -10.58 -1.96 18.85
N TRP A 36 -10.20 -0.72 19.13
CA TRP A 36 -9.08 -0.07 18.48
C TRP A 36 -7.73 -0.73 18.83
N GLU A 37 -7.50 -1.14 20.09
CA GLU A 37 -6.28 -1.88 20.47
C GLU A 37 -6.16 -3.19 19.68
N SER A 38 -7.23 -3.98 19.60
CA SER A 38 -7.25 -5.24 18.86
C SER A 38 -6.98 -5.04 17.36
N LEU A 39 -7.61 -4.02 16.76
CA LEU A 39 -7.40 -3.69 15.34
C LEU A 39 -5.95 -3.22 15.08
N GLU A 40 -5.37 -2.41 15.95
CA GLU A 40 -3.98 -1.97 15.78
C GLU A 40 -2.97 -3.10 16.01
N ARG A 41 -3.21 -4.00 16.98
CA ARG A 41 -2.37 -5.21 17.14
C ARG A 41 -2.41 -6.11 15.91
N GLU A 42 -3.59 -6.30 15.34
CA GLU A 42 -3.76 -7.09 14.11
C GLU A 42 -3.06 -6.43 12.92
N LYS A 43 -3.14 -5.10 12.80
CA LYS A 43 -2.36 -4.35 11.79
C LYS A 43 -0.86 -4.51 12.01
N GLU A 44 -0.37 -4.42 13.24
CA GLU A 44 1.06 -4.62 13.53
C GLU A 44 1.51 -6.06 13.20
N ARG A 45 0.66 -7.06 13.44
CA ARG A 45 0.92 -8.45 13.04
C ARG A 45 1.02 -8.58 11.52
N ARG A 46 0.08 -7.99 10.77
CA ARG A 46 0.11 -7.98 9.30
C ARG A 46 1.32 -7.23 8.73
N ARG A 47 1.68 -6.09 9.34
CA ARG A 47 2.91 -5.35 8.99
C ARG A 47 4.16 -6.19 9.21
N HIS A 48 4.19 -6.99 10.28
CA HIS A 48 5.31 -7.87 10.53
C HIS A 48 5.40 -8.98 9.48
N SER A 49 4.28 -9.52 9.00
CA SER A 49 4.27 -10.40 7.82
C SER A 49 4.87 -9.71 6.58
N GLY A 50 4.64 -8.40 6.42
CA GLY A 50 5.27 -7.56 5.39
C GLY A 50 6.80 -7.45 5.46
N ASP A 51 7.43 -7.75 6.60
CA ASP A 51 8.90 -7.83 6.73
C ASP A 51 9.46 -9.16 6.21
N GLN A 52 8.63 -10.20 6.13
CA GLN A 52 9.04 -11.56 5.77
C GLN A 52 8.68 -11.91 4.33
N ILE A 53 7.61 -11.33 3.78
CA ILE A 53 7.16 -11.58 2.42
C ILE A 53 7.86 -10.67 1.42
N THR A 54 8.39 -11.28 0.37
CA THR A 54 9.00 -10.60 -0.77
C THR A 54 7.95 -10.07 -1.74
N LEU A 55 8.33 -9.12 -2.60
CA LEU A 55 7.44 -8.60 -3.63
C LEU A 55 6.95 -9.71 -4.58
N ALA A 56 7.79 -10.69 -4.89
CA ALA A 56 7.44 -11.82 -5.74
C ALA A 56 6.42 -12.73 -5.08
N GLU A 57 6.62 -13.11 -3.82
CA GLU A 57 5.68 -13.96 -3.08
C GLU A 57 4.31 -13.26 -2.92
N PHE A 58 4.32 -11.97 -2.57
CA PHE A 58 3.09 -11.19 -2.47
C PHE A 58 2.34 -11.13 -3.80
N PHE A 59 3.07 -10.89 -4.89
CA PHE A 59 2.47 -10.86 -6.21
C PHE A 59 1.91 -12.23 -6.60
N ASP A 60 2.64 -13.32 -6.34
CA ASP A 60 2.23 -14.67 -6.70
C ASP A 60 0.93 -15.10 -5.98
N GLU A 61 0.80 -14.75 -4.70
CA GLU A 61 -0.41 -15.00 -3.90
C GLU A 61 -1.65 -14.28 -4.47
N LYS A 62 -1.46 -13.11 -5.11
CA LYS A 62 -2.57 -12.22 -5.46
C LYS A 62 -2.80 -12.03 -6.96
N LYS A 63 -1.91 -12.58 -7.81
CA LYS A 63 -1.90 -12.37 -9.26
C LYS A 63 -3.23 -12.71 -9.92
N ASP A 64 -3.91 -13.77 -9.49
CA ASP A 64 -5.13 -14.25 -10.15
C ASP A 64 -6.26 -13.25 -10.00
N LYS A 65 -6.49 -12.79 -8.76
CA LYS A 65 -7.43 -11.70 -8.46
C LYS A 65 -7.08 -10.41 -9.21
N TYR A 66 -5.80 -10.08 -9.36
CA TYR A 66 -5.39 -8.88 -10.09
C TYR A 66 -5.66 -8.94 -11.59
N PHE A 67 -5.46 -10.12 -12.20
CA PHE A 67 -5.68 -10.29 -13.63
C PHE A 67 -7.16 -10.30 -13.99
N GLU A 68 -8.04 -10.73 -13.08
CA GLU A 68 -9.50 -10.66 -13.25
C GLU A 68 -10.05 -9.23 -13.28
N GLU A 69 -9.44 -8.31 -12.51
CA GLU A 69 -9.86 -6.90 -12.45
C GLU A 69 -9.37 -6.04 -13.64
N LEU A 70 -8.50 -6.57 -14.50
CA LEU A 70 -7.86 -5.85 -15.59
C LEU A 70 -8.51 -6.14 -16.94
N THR A 71 -8.58 -5.12 -17.81
CA THR A 71 -9.00 -5.34 -19.20
C THR A 71 -7.94 -6.16 -19.97
N PRO A 72 -8.32 -7.03 -20.91
CA PRO A 72 -7.38 -7.93 -21.61
C PRO A 72 -6.21 -7.21 -22.29
N ALA A 73 -6.45 -6.04 -22.90
CA ALA A 73 -5.41 -5.21 -23.50
C ALA A 73 -4.40 -4.66 -22.47
N SER A 74 -4.86 -4.39 -21.25
CA SER A 74 -4.00 -3.94 -20.15
C SER A 74 -3.19 -5.08 -19.55
N VAL A 75 -3.70 -6.33 -19.58
CA VAL A 75 -3.03 -7.51 -19.01
C VAL A 75 -1.68 -7.78 -19.67
N ALA A 76 -1.58 -7.73 -21.00
CA ALA A 76 -0.34 -8.03 -21.72
C ALA A 76 0.79 -7.02 -21.38
N THR A 77 0.45 -5.72 -21.43
CA THR A 77 1.37 -4.63 -21.08
C THR A 77 1.75 -4.71 -19.60
N TYR A 78 0.78 -4.96 -18.73
CA TYR A 78 1.01 -5.10 -17.29
C TYR A 78 1.91 -6.28 -16.97
N ARG A 79 1.72 -7.45 -17.60
CA ARG A 79 2.61 -8.63 -17.46
C ARG A 79 4.04 -8.33 -17.84
N SER A 80 4.26 -7.65 -18.97
CA SER A 80 5.61 -7.28 -19.42
C SER A 80 6.31 -6.35 -18.43
N ASN A 81 5.58 -5.36 -17.91
CA ASN A 81 6.10 -4.43 -16.91
C ASN A 81 6.34 -5.11 -15.55
N LEU A 82 5.44 -6.01 -15.13
CA LEU A 82 5.60 -6.82 -13.94
C LEU A 82 6.82 -7.72 -14.00
N LYS A 83 7.06 -8.39 -15.12
CA LYS A 83 8.24 -9.24 -15.30
C LYS A 83 9.53 -8.44 -15.05
N ARG A 84 9.57 -7.19 -15.52
CA ARG A 84 10.71 -6.29 -15.27
C ARG A 84 10.82 -5.88 -13.81
N VAL A 85 9.70 -5.48 -13.18
CA VAL A 85 9.67 -5.14 -11.75
C VAL A 85 10.12 -6.32 -10.90
N LEU A 86 9.58 -7.51 -11.12
CA LEU A 86 9.90 -8.72 -10.36
C LEU A 86 11.34 -9.20 -10.61
N GLY A 87 11.89 -8.99 -11.81
CA GLY A 87 13.29 -9.28 -12.07
C GLY A 87 14.25 -8.42 -11.23
N ASP A 88 13.91 -7.14 -11.01
CA ASP A 88 14.77 -6.22 -10.26
C ASP A 88 14.45 -6.18 -8.74
N LEU A 89 13.18 -6.38 -8.34
CA LEU A 89 12.68 -6.22 -6.97
C LEU A 89 12.02 -7.45 -6.37
N GLY A 90 11.85 -8.53 -7.12
CA GLY A 90 11.05 -9.68 -6.68
C GLY A 90 11.53 -10.31 -5.38
N HIS A 91 12.85 -10.34 -5.16
CA HIS A 91 13.50 -10.88 -3.96
C HIS A 91 13.48 -9.91 -2.77
N VAL A 92 13.06 -8.67 -2.96
CA VAL A 92 13.12 -7.64 -1.91
C VAL A 92 11.87 -7.76 -1.02
N PRO A 93 12.03 -7.83 0.32
CA PRO A 93 10.91 -7.78 1.24
C PRO A 93 10.11 -6.49 1.06
N LEU A 94 8.77 -6.58 1.10
CA LEU A 94 7.90 -5.43 0.84
C LEU A 94 8.28 -4.20 1.66
N ARG A 95 8.59 -4.38 2.95
CA ARG A 95 8.95 -3.27 3.86
C ARG A 95 10.31 -2.63 3.60
N GLN A 96 11.18 -3.27 2.83
CA GLN A 96 12.48 -2.72 2.40
C GLN A 96 12.37 -1.90 1.11
N ILE A 97 11.22 -1.96 0.41
CA ILE A 97 10.96 -1.13 -0.75
C ILE A 97 10.59 0.28 -0.27
N ASP A 98 11.60 1.17 -0.29
CA ASP A 98 11.47 2.58 0.06
C ASP A 98 11.72 3.50 -1.14
N ASP A 99 11.43 4.79 -0.96
CA ASP A 99 11.61 5.80 -2.00
C ASP A 99 13.07 5.88 -2.51
N ARG A 100 14.06 5.58 -1.67
CA ARG A 100 15.48 5.62 -2.05
C ARG A 100 15.83 4.46 -2.98
N LEU A 101 15.33 3.26 -2.68
CA LEU A 101 15.49 2.08 -3.53
C LEU A 101 14.78 2.28 -4.86
N ILE A 102 13.55 2.79 -4.83
CA ILE A 102 12.77 3.11 -6.04
C ILE A 102 13.51 4.12 -6.91
N ARG A 103 14.07 5.19 -6.34
CA ARG A 103 14.82 6.20 -7.11
C ARG A 103 16.07 5.62 -7.78
N ARG A 104 16.85 4.80 -7.07
CA ARG A 104 18.02 4.11 -7.63
C ARG A 104 17.62 3.17 -8.77
N LEU A 105 16.49 2.47 -8.63
CA LEU A 105 15.98 1.61 -9.71
C LEU A 105 15.49 2.41 -10.90
N GLN A 106 14.88 3.56 -10.68
CA GLN A 106 14.47 4.46 -11.75
C GLN A 106 15.68 4.96 -12.54
N GLU A 107 16.76 5.37 -11.86
CA GLU A 107 18.03 5.72 -12.52
C GLU A 107 18.55 4.55 -13.38
N ARG A 108 18.53 3.33 -12.83
CA ARG A 108 18.88 2.13 -13.59
C ARG A 108 17.93 1.85 -14.76
N TRP A 109 16.65 2.14 -14.66
CA TRP A 109 15.70 1.95 -15.76
C TRP A 109 15.88 3.00 -16.86
N ASN A 110 16.09 4.26 -16.49
CA ASN A 110 16.38 5.35 -17.43
C ASN A 110 17.61 5.07 -18.29
N ALA A 111 18.61 4.34 -17.77
CA ALA A 111 19.81 3.98 -18.52
C ALA A 111 19.60 2.91 -19.61
N ARG A 112 18.51 2.13 -19.56
CA ARG A 112 18.28 0.94 -20.42
C ARG A 112 16.93 0.92 -21.14
N LEU A 113 16.01 1.81 -20.81
CA LEU A 113 14.63 1.81 -21.32
C LEU A 113 14.24 3.18 -21.86
N SER A 114 13.24 3.21 -22.74
CA SER A 114 12.60 4.46 -23.16
C SER A 114 11.81 5.08 -22.01
N ASN A 115 11.62 6.40 -22.06
CA ASN A 115 10.86 7.15 -21.04
C ASN A 115 9.45 6.58 -20.81
N ASP A 116 8.76 6.13 -21.87
CA ASP A 116 7.43 5.53 -21.73
C ASP A 116 7.49 4.14 -21.06
N ALA A 117 8.51 3.32 -21.37
CA ALA A 117 8.73 2.05 -20.69
C ALA A 117 9.07 2.23 -19.20
N VAL A 118 9.85 3.25 -18.83
CA VAL A 118 10.10 3.59 -17.42
C VAL A 118 8.80 4.02 -16.73
N ARG A 119 8.03 4.91 -17.36
CA ARG A 119 6.75 5.39 -16.81
C ARG A 119 5.79 4.24 -16.53
N THR A 120 5.59 3.37 -17.51
CA THR A 120 4.65 2.24 -17.40
C THR A 120 5.14 1.16 -16.43
N THR A 121 6.44 0.92 -16.35
CA THR A 121 7.06 0.04 -15.33
C THR A 121 6.85 0.60 -13.92
N ARG A 122 7.04 1.92 -13.72
CA ARG A 122 6.77 2.59 -12.44
C ARG A 122 5.30 2.53 -12.04
N SER A 123 4.38 2.72 -13.00
CA SER A 123 2.94 2.58 -12.74
C SER A 123 2.58 1.17 -12.30
N ALA A 124 3.22 0.13 -12.88
CA ALA A 124 3.00 -1.25 -12.46
C ALA A 124 3.48 -1.49 -11.02
N LEU A 125 4.69 -1.02 -10.68
CA LEU A 125 5.21 -1.10 -9.31
C LEU A 125 4.29 -0.39 -8.30
N ALA A 126 3.88 0.84 -8.60
CA ALA A 126 3.00 1.61 -7.73
C ALA A 126 1.66 0.89 -7.48
N ARG A 127 1.11 0.23 -8.49
CA ARG A 127 -0.13 -0.53 -8.36
C ARG A 127 0.00 -1.71 -7.39
N ILE A 128 1.09 -2.48 -7.46
CA ILE A 128 1.34 -3.59 -6.52
C ILE A 128 1.54 -3.06 -5.10
N LEU A 129 2.33 -1.98 -4.93
CA LEU A 129 2.59 -1.41 -3.61
C LEU A 129 1.33 -0.83 -2.96
N ASN A 130 0.47 -0.16 -3.75
CA ASN A 130 -0.82 0.31 -3.24
C ASN A 130 -1.68 -0.86 -2.74
N LYS A 131 -1.60 -2.01 -3.39
CA LYS A 131 -2.34 -3.18 -2.94
C LYS A 131 -1.77 -3.80 -1.68
N ALA A 132 -0.45 -3.82 -1.52
CA ALA A 132 0.19 -4.19 -0.26
C ALA A 132 -0.19 -3.21 0.87
N VAL A 133 -0.46 -1.93 0.57
CA VAL A 133 -1.00 -0.96 1.53
C VAL A 133 -2.46 -1.28 1.87
N GLU A 134 -3.31 -1.59 0.89
CA GLU A 134 -4.71 -2.00 1.11
C GLU A 134 -4.80 -3.27 1.98
N ASP A 135 -3.91 -4.24 1.77
CA ASP A 135 -3.86 -5.47 2.56
C ASP A 135 -3.24 -5.26 3.96
N GLY A 136 -2.71 -4.06 4.23
CA GLY A 136 -2.16 -3.65 5.52
C GLY A 136 -0.73 -4.15 5.78
N LEU A 137 -0.03 -4.61 4.74
CA LEU A 137 1.37 -5.05 4.81
C LEU A 137 2.34 -3.86 4.83
N LEU A 138 1.95 -2.75 4.20
CA LEU A 138 2.71 -1.49 4.15
C LEU A 138 1.95 -0.32 4.78
N ASP A 139 2.69 0.62 5.38
CA ASP A 139 2.14 1.92 5.77
C ASP A 139 2.03 2.83 4.53
N SER A 140 0.90 3.50 4.35
CA SER A 140 0.64 4.45 3.25
C SER A 140 1.64 5.61 3.14
N THR A 141 2.45 5.81 4.19
CA THR A 141 3.54 6.79 4.19
C THR A 141 4.77 6.34 3.38
N ARG A 142 4.95 5.03 3.14
CA ARG A 142 6.11 4.47 2.43
C ARG A 142 5.91 4.24 0.93
N SER A 143 4.67 4.16 0.45
CA SER A 143 4.34 3.93 -0.96
C SER A 143 4.49 5.19 -1.84
N GLY A 144 5.30 6.16 -1.43
CA GLY A 144 5.38 7.47 -2.05
C GLY A 144 4.10 8.28 -1.78
N ARG A 145 4.16 9.19 -0.80
CA ARG A 145 3.30 10.37 -0.82
C ARG A 145 3.74 11.29 -1.98
N SER A 146 3.47 10.88 -3.22
CA SER A 146 2.88 11.81 -4.16
C SER A 146 1.47 12.08 -3.62
N ARG A 147 1.39 13.05 -2.70
CA ARG A 147 0.15 13.65 -2.24
C ARG A 147 -0.64 14.00 -3.50
N HIS A 148 -1.70 13.26 -3.79
CA HIS A 148 -2.72 13.73 -4.73
C HIS A 148 -3.57 14.71 -3.91
N PRO A 149 -3.46 16.02 -4.12
CA PRO A 149 -4.25 16.98 -3.37
C PRO A 149 -5.62 17.05 -4.05
N ASP A 150 -6.48 16.06 -3.84
CA ASP A 150 -7.94 16.13 -4.12
C ASP A 150 -8.62 14.76 -3.96
N GLN A 151 -8.75 14.24 -2.75
CA GLN A 151 -9.74 13.18 -2.47
C GLN A 151 -10.60 13.44 -1.22
N ASP A 152 -10.56 14.66 -0.67
CA ASP A 152 -11.51 15.11 0.37
C ASP A 152 -12.61 16.04 -0.19
N ARG A 153 -12.89 15.96 -1.50
CA ARG A 153 -14.07 16.59 -2.12
C ARG A 153 -14.90 15.56 -2.87
N ALA A 154 -16.13 15.41 -2.40
CA ALA A 154 -17.20 14.53 -2.85
C ALA A 154 -17.38 14.41 -4.38
N ARG A 155 -17.91 13.25 -4.84
CA ARG A 155 -19.21 13.13 -5.54
C ARG A 155 -19.51 11.69 -6.05
N PRO A 156 -20.80 11.33 -6.21
CA PRO A 156 -21.25 9.99 -6.61
C PRO A 156 -20.80 9.63 -8.03
N ILE A 157 -20.70 8.33 -8.25
CA ILE A 157 -20.18 7.66 -9.44
C ILE A 157 -21.05 8.03 -10.65
N GLY A 158 -20.69 9.12 -11.33
CA GLY A 158 -21.21 9.52 -12.64
C GLY A 158 -20.18 9.18 -13.71
N PHE A 159 -20.58 8.38 -14.69
CA PHE A 159 -19.76 7.95 -15.82
C PHE A 159 -19.33 9.15 -16.71
N PRO A 160 -18.14 9.12 -17.36
CA PRO A 160 -17.68 10.19 -18.25
C PRO A 160 -18.53 10.35 -19.53
N PRO A 161 -18.80 11.58 -20.00
CA PRO A 161 -19.71 11.88 -21.11
C PRO A 161 -18.98 12.04 -22.46
N TRP A 162 -18.62 10.92 -23.11
CA TRP A 162 -18.20 10.97 -24.53
C TRP A 162 -18.70 9.80 -25.39
N ILE A 163 -19.76 9.11 -24.96
CA ILE A 163 -20.56 8.27 -25.86
C ILE A 163 -21.68 9.15 -26.44
N ARG A 164 -21.35 9.91 -27.48
CA ARG A 164 -22.28 10.38 -28.52
C ARG A 164 -21.47 10.85 -29.73
N SER A 165 -21.43 10.01 -30.77
CA SER A 165 -21.56 10.42 -32.17
C SER A 165 -21.57 9.20 -33.09
N ARG A 166 -22.76 8.67 -33.39
CA ARG A 166 -23.37 8.64 -34.73
C ARG A 166 -24.74 7.99 -34.64
#